data_AF-V3Z2F1-F1
#
_entry.id   AF-V3Z2F1-F1
#
_cell.length_a   1.000
_cell.length_b   1.000
_cell.length_c   1.000
_cell.angle_alpha   90.00
_cell.angle_beta   90.00
_cell.angle_gamma   90.00
#
_symmetry.space_group_name_H-M   'P 1'
#
loop_
_entity.id
_entity.type
_entity.pdbx_description
1 polymer ?
#
loop_
_entity_poly.entity_id
_entity_poly.type
_entity_poly.pdbx_seq_one_letter_code
_entity_poly.pdbx_strand_id
1 'polypeptide(L)'
;LPSFRDPREIGCFSQDFERKFHADKRQLKYVINLPSKTEFDLNKGYKEMIRRDEISPEQINDLLRWIMHKPEKFKLHPEKPSLEDLLNTDFVCWRGLLTRLVCTPYEYRDDWKIAVIRFRNTYFLCESMTEDRKKQVDNTTPRQDEMSYWGWKFEQYITSSENGGTPDINRPINTNEAFCSVVRSRLGEHSLVYGGEIDGIDDSLQSNSKYVEFKTSRQIEYKKQNINFHRHKLIKYWAQSHLVGISKIICGFRDDYGIVHELKEFQTEEIPNNLKILYNPWKPNVCMNFLNDILGFIKRSIKTNDSKTVYLLEWRPHSDVTLKKTTDPQYNFLPDWFI
;
A
#
# COMPACT_ATOMS: atom_id res chain seq x y z
N LEU A 1 17.39 14.85 -7.87
CA LEU A 1 16.38 13.96 -7.27
C LEU A 1 16.14 14.46 -5.85
N PRO A 2 14.89 14.63 -5.39
CA PRO A 2 14.63 14.88 -3.98
C PRO A 2 15.23 13.72 -3.19
N SER A 3 15.93 14.05 -2.10
CA SER A 3 16.45 13.03 -1.21
C SER A 3 15.28 12.27 -0.59
N PHE A 4 15.25 10.95 -0.79
CA PHE A 4 14.34 10.08 -0.08
C PHE A 4 15.13 9.36 1.00
N ARG A 5 14.77 9.58 2.26
CA ARG A 5 15.39 8.92 3.41
C ARG A 5 14.86 7.50 3.50
N ASP A 6 15.76 6.55 3.72
CA ASP A 6 15.36 5.16 3.86
C ASP A 6 14.20 5.00 4.87
N PRO A 7 13.12 4.32 4.47
CA PRO A 7 11.97 4.11 5.32
C PRO A 7 12.37 3.29 6.55
N ARG A 8 12.01 3.80 7.73
CA ARG A 8 12.25 3.13 9.01
C ARG A 8 10.94 2.71 9.63
N GLU A 9 10.79 1.43 9.96
CA GLU A 9 9.68 0.97 10.80
C GLU A 9 9.76 1.62 12.19
N ILE A 10 8.66 2.25 12.59
CA ILE A 10 8.48 2.84 13.93
C ILE A 10 7.51 2.02 14.81
N GLY A 11 6.77 1.10 14.20
CA GLY A 11 6.04 0.03 14.86
C GLY A 11 5.10 -0.68 13.88
N CYS A 12 4.15 -1.44 14.40
CA CYS A 12 3.23 -2.25 13.59
C CYS A 12 1.91 -2.47 14.35
N PHE A 13 0.93 -3.05 13.66
CA PHE A 13 -0.30 -3.57 14.23
C PHE A 13 -0.88 -4.68 13.34
N SER A 14 -1.87 -5.39 13.85
CA SER A 14 -2.58 -6.46 13.18
C SER A 14 -4.09 -6.21 13.23
N GLN A 15 -4.83 -6.71 12.25
CA GLN A 15 -6.29 -6.88 12.31
C GLN A 15 -6.62 -8.36 12.38
N ASP A 16 -7.40 -8.79 13.36
CA ASP A 16 -7.78 -10.20 13.49
C ASP A 16 -8.87 -10.65 12.50
N PHE A 17 -9.34 -11.90 12.65
CA PHE A 17 -10.35 -12.50 11.80
C PHE A 17 -11.71 -11.79 11.85
N GLU A 18 -11.96 -10.95 12.87
CA GLU A 18 -13.14 -10.08 13.01
C GLU A 18 -12.82 -8.61 12.69
N ARG A 19 -11.66 -8.35 12.08
CA ARG A 19 -11.16 -7.00 11.75
C ARG A 19 -10.84 -6.12 12.96
N LYS A 20 -10.68 -6.70 14.17
CA LYS A 20 -10.34 -5.91 15.36
C LYS A 20 -8.86 -5.56 15.37
N PHE A 21 -8.57 -4.32 15.74
CA PHE A 21 -7.22 -3.77 15.86
C PHE A 21 -6.46 -4.37 17.06
N HIS A 22 -5.21 -4.79 16.83
CA HIS A 22 -4.27 -5.24 17.85
C HIS A 22 -2.90 -4.62 17.62
N ALA A 23 -2.32 -3.96 18.63
CA ALA A 23 -1.02 -3.30 18.53
C ALA A 23 0.17 -4.29 18.66
N ASP A 24 0.14 -5.37 17.89
CA ASP A 24 1.13 -6.45 17.89
C ASP A 24 1.34 -7.07 16.50
N LYS A 25 2.06 -8.20 16.44
CA LYS A 25 2.48 -8.91 15.23
C LYS A 25 1.72 -10.22 15.01
N ARG A 26 0.54 -10.42 15.63
CA ARG A 26 -0.13 -11.73 15.61
C ARG A 26 -0.55 -12.23 14.22
N GLN A 27 -0.70 -11.32 13.25
CA GLN A 27 -1.03 -11.66 11.86
C GLN A 27 0.18 -11.67 10.92
N LEU A 28 1.39 -11.53 11.47
CA LEU A 28 2.62 -11.62 10.67
C LEU A 28 2.80 -13.07 10.17
N LYS A 29 3.02 -13.21 8.87
CA LYS A 29 3.23 -14.51 8.23
C LYS A 29 4.68 -14.70 7.80
N TYR A 30 5.14 -15.94 7.78
CA TYR A 30 6.51 -16.31 7.44
C TYR A 30 6.53 -16.99 6.07
N VAL A 31 7.46 -16.57 5.21
CA VAL A 31 7.73 -17.25 3.93
C VAL A 31 8.22 -18.67 4.24
N ILE A 32 7.61 -19.66 3.59
CA ILE A 32 8.06 -21.05 3.70
C ILE A 32 9.25 -21.32 2.78
N ASN A 33 9.89 -22.48 2.98
CA ASN A 33 10.83 -23.01 1.99
C ASN A 33 10.09 -23.28 0.67
N LEU A 34 10.30 -22.41 -0.32
CA LEU A 34 9.57 -22.46 -1.58
C LEU A 34 9.90 -23.77 -2.33
N PRO A 35 8.88 -24.47 -2.87
CA PRO A 35 9.09 -25.71 -3.60
C PRO A 35 9.75 -25.43 -4.96
N SER A 36 10.55 -26.39 -5.44
CA SER A 36 11.23 -26.31 -6.74
C SER A 36 10.29 -26.48 -7.94
N LYS A 37 9.15 -27.15 -7.75
CA LYS A 37 8.05 -27.24 -8.71
C LYS A 37 6.81 -26.61 -8.09
N THR A 38 6.11 -25.79 -8.86
CA THR A 38 4.95 -25.05 -8.40
C THR A 38 3.75 -25.43 -9.27
N GLU A 39 2.70 -25.94 -8.64
CA GLU A 39 1.38 -26.17 -9.25
C GLU A 39 0.31 -25.67 -8.27
N PHE A 40 0.35 -24.36 -7.96
CA PHE A 40 -0.58 -23.77 -7.01
C PHE A 40 -1.89 -23.44 -7.71
N ASP A 41 -2.96 -24.11 -7.32
CA ASP A 41 -4.31 -23.85 -7.82
C ASP A 41 -4.96 -22.71 -7.04
N LEU A 42 -4.93 -21.52 -7.63
CA LEU A 42 -5.43 -20.30 -6.98
C LEU A 42 -6.95 -20.26 -6.86
N ASN A 43 -7.69 -21.20 -7.47
CA ASN A 43 -9.15 -21.25 -7.39
C ASN A 43 -9.65 -21.96 -6.12
N LYS A 44 -8.79 -22.76 -5.46
CA LYS A 44 -9.18 -23.57 -4.30
C LYS A 44 -9.61 -22.71 -3.12
N GLY A 45 -10.85 -22.86 -2.68
CA GLY A 45 -11.38 -22.16 -1.51
C GLY A 45 -12.07 -20.82 -1.84
N TYR A 46 -12.28 -20.49 -3.13
CA TYR A 46 -12.87 -19.22 -3.53
C TYR A 46 -14.29 -19.03 -3.00
N LYS A 47 -15.11 -20.08 -2.99
CA LYS A 47 -16.51 -20.02 -2.55
C LYS A 47 -16.64 -19.90 -1.03
N GLU A 48 -15.62 -20.34 -0.30
CA GLU A 48 -15.52 -20.34 1.15
C GLU A 48 -14.88 -19.05 1.69
N MET A 49 -14.43 -18.15 0.82
CA MET A 49 -13.77 -16.90 1.19
C MET A 49 -14.65 -16.03 2.10
N ILE A 50 -14.07 -15.57 3.20
CA ILE A 50 -14.68 -14.59 4.10
C ILE A 50 -14.22 -13.20 3.67
N ARG A 51 -15.18 -12.41 3.19
CA ARG A 51 -14.95 -11.05 2.72
C ARG A 51 -15.11 -10.04 3.84
N ARG A 52 -14.19 -9.09 3.92
CA ARG A 52 -14.35 -7.89 4.75
C ARG A 52 -15.60 -7.14 4.28
N ASP A 53 -16.34 -6.59 5.24
CA ASP A 53 -17.43 -5.68 4.94
C ASP A 53 -16.87 -4.35 4.40
N GLU A 54 -17.23 -4.01 3.16
CA GLU A 54 -16.80 -2.78 2.48
C GLU A 54 -17.80 -1.62 2.65
N ILE A 55 -18.92 -1.82 3.35
CA ILE A 55 -20.00 -0.83 3.49
C ILE A 55 -19.53 0.42 4.26
N SER A 56 -18.62 0.27 5.22
CA SER A 56 -18.03 1.38 5.96
C SER A 56 -16.51 1.40 5.75
N PRO A 57 -15.98 2.20 4.82
CA PRO A 57 -14.54 2.27 4.62
C PRO A 57 -13.87 2.73 5.91
N GLU A 58 -12.94 1.93 6.42
CA GLU A 58 -12.18 2.23 7.64
C GLU A 58 -11.29 3.47 7.51
N GLN A 59 -11.20 4.04 6.30
CA GLN A 59 -10.41 5.24 5.98
C GLN A 59 -8.99 5.06 6.50
N ILE A 60 -8.53 5.93 7.41
CA ILE A 60 -7.20 5.83 8.04
C ILE A 60 -7.28 5.44 9.53
N ASN A 61 -8.43 4.94 10.00
CA ASN A 61 -8.73 4.78 11.42
C ASN A 61 -7.73 3.90 12.18
N ASP A 62 -7.31 2.76 11.62
CA ASP A 62 -6.32 1.90 12.29
C ASP A 62 -4.95 2.56 12.43
N LEU A 63 -4.55 3.36 11.44
CA LEU A 63 -3.32 4.16 11.53
C LEU A 63 -3.45 5.24 12.62
N LEU A 64 -4.62 5.89 12.73
CA LEU A 64 -4.91 6.86 13.80
C LEU A 64 -4.93 6.19 15.19
N ARG A 65 -5.52 5.00 15.32
CA ARG A 65 -5.50 4.20 16.57
C ARG A 65 -4.08 3.86 16.97
N TRP A 66 -3.25 3.44 16.01
CA TRP A 66 -1.84 3.17 16.26
C TRP A 66 -1.10 4.42 16.74
N ILE A 67 -1.33 5.58 16.10
CA ILE A 67 -0.74 6.86 16.50
C ILE A 67 -1.08 7.19 17.96
N MET A 68 -2.36 7.07 18.35
CA MET A 68 -2.80 7.30 19.73
C MET A 68 -2.24 6.29 20.73
N HIS A 69 -2.02 5.06 20.29
CA HIS A 69 -1.45 4.00 21.14
C HIS A 69 0.08 4.13 21.32
N LYS A 70 0.77 4.85 20.41
CA LYS A 70 2.23 5.01 20.42
C LYS A 70 2.69 6.49 20.42
N PRO A 71 2.19 7.34 21.34
CA PRO A 71 2.51 8.77 21.36
C PRO A 71 4.01 9.03 21.58
N GLU A 72 4.72 8.12 22.26
CA GLU A 72 6.16 8.20 22.50
C GLU A 72 6.99 8.20 21.20
N LYS A 73 6.46 7.65 20.10
CA LYS A 73 7.15 7.65 18.79
C LYS A 73 7.19 9.04 18.15
N PHE A 74 6.40 9.98 18.65
CA PHE A 74 6.26 11.32 18.10
C PHE A 74 6.86 12.41 19.01
N LYS A 75 7.35 12.07 20.20
CA LYS A 75 8.02 13.02 21.10
C LYS A 75 9.44 13.33 20.60
N LEU A 76 9.73 14.60 20.32
CA LEU A 76 11.08 15.06 19.98
C LEU A 76 11.96 15.29 21.22
N HIS A 77 11.35 15.72 22.34
CA HIS A 77 12.03 16.01 23.59
C HIS A 77 11.26 15.38 24.75
N PRO A 78 11.74 14.25 25.33
CA PRO A 78 11.05 13.57 26.43
C PRO A 78 10.86 14.44 27.67
N GLU A 79 11.76 15.40 27.88
CA GLU A 79 11.86 16.19 29.12
C GLU A 79 11.15 17.55 29.06
N LYS A 80 10.61 17.94 27.91
CA LYS A 80 9.79 19.16 27.80
C LYS A 80 8.34 18.74 27.62
N PRO A 81 7.41 19.12 28.52
CA PRO A 81 5.99 18.96 28.23
C PRO A 81 5.69 19.77 26.97
N SER A 82 5.42 19.08 25.86
CA SER A 82 5.00 19.76 24.64
C SER A 82 3.63 20.36 24.92
N LEU A 83 3.54 21.68 24.83
CA LEU A 83 2.30 22.44 24.98
C LEU A 83 1.24 22.08 23.91
N GLU A 84 1.60 21.24 22.93
CA GLU A 84 0.75 20.82 21.82
C GLU A 84 1.00 19.31 21.53
N ASP A 85 -0.07 18.53 21.36
CA ASP A 85 -0.06 17.12 20.93
C ASP A 85 0.36 17.00 19.44
N LEU A 86 1.57 17.45 19.13
CA LEU A 86 2.11 17.47 17.76
C LEU A 86 2.73 16.12 17.40
N LEU A 87 2.39 15.63 16.21
CA LEU A 87 3.02 14.44 15.65
C LEU A 87 4.45 14.70 15.13
N ASN A 88 4.90 15.95 15.05
CA ASN A 88 6.22 16.28 14.51
C ASN A 88 6.48 15.63 13.12
N THR A 89 5.42 15.55 12.32
CA THR A 89 5.43 15.01 10.96
C THR A 89 4.54 15.86 10.06
N ASP A 90 4.90 15.99 8.78
CA ASP A 90 4.12 16.78 7.84
C ASP A 90 2.91 15.98 7.35
N PHE A 91 3.08 14.71 6.99
CA PHE A 91 2.02 13.92 6.34
C PHE A 91 1.74 12.58 7.01
N VAL A 92 0.46 12.22 7.12
CA VAL A 92 -0.04 10.92 7.59
C VAL A 92 -1.01 10.32 6.57
N CYS A 93 -0.76 9.11 6.09
CA CYS A 93 -1.62 8.42 5.12
C CYS A 93 -1.32 6.92 5.02
N TRP A 94 -2.04 6.20 4.14
CA TRP A 94 -1.66 4.84 3.74
C TRP A 94 -0.63 4.83 2.61
N ARG A 95 0.27 3.85 2.62
CA ARG A 95 1.26 3.58 1.57
C ARG A 95 0.61 3.43 0.19
N GLY A 96 -0.59 2.84 0.11
CA GLY A 96 -1.33 2.69 -1.15
C GLY A 96 -1.59 4.04 -1.84
N LEU A 97 -1.93 5.07 -1.08
CA LEU A 97 -2.11 6.43 -1.59
C LEU A 97 -0.79 7.01 -2.11
N LEU A 98 0.30 6.86 -1.37
CA LEU A 98 1.61 7.30 -1.83
C LEU A 98 2.02 6.58 -3.12
N THR A 99 1.74 5.29 -3.23
CA THR A 99 1.97 4.50 -4.45
C THR A 99 1.19 5.07 -5.63
N ARG A 100 -0.09 5.42 -5.43
CA ARG A 100 -0.94 6.06 -6.45
C ARG A 100 -0.31 7.36 -6.96
N LEU A 101 0.14 8.21 -6.04
CA LEU A 101 0.80 9.47 -6.39
C LEU A 101 2.13 9.23 -7.13
N VAL A 102 2.99 8.34 -6.62
CA VAL A 102 4.27 7.96 -7.26
C VAL A 102 4.06 7.45 -8.69
N CYS A 103 3.00 6.67 -8.94
CA CYS A 103 2.71 6.14 -10.26
C CYS A 103 2.03 7.12 -11.21
N THR A 104 1.52 8.26 -10.72
CA THR A 104 0.65 9.18 -11.49
C THR A 104 1.27 9.66 -12.82
N PRO A 105 2.58 9.99 -12.92
CA PRO A 105 3.17 10.44 -14.19
C PRO A 105 3.11 9.41 -15.33
N TYR A 106 2.86 8.14 -15.01
CA TYR A 106 2.78 7.03 -15.95
C TYR A 106 1.43 6.31 -15.91
N GLU A 107 0.47 6.82 -15.14
CA GLU A 107 -0.90 6.32 -15.07
C GLU A 107 -1.73 6.96 -16.20
N TYR A 108 -2.55 6.16 -16.87
CA TYR A 108 -3.30 6.57 -18.05
C TYR A 108 -4.74 6.02 -18.07
N ARG A 109 -5.12 5.23 -17.06
CA ARG A 109 -6.44 4.61 -16.96
C ARG A 109 -7.19 5.06 -15.72
N ASP A 110 -6.53 4.94 -14.57
CA ASP A 110 -7.22 5.08 -13.29
C ASP A 110 -7.06 6.52 -12.76
N ASP A 111 -8.18 7.20 -12.54
CA ASP A 111 -8.21 8.48 -11.86
C ASP A 111 -8.07 8.30 -10.33
N TRP A 112 -7.87 9.40 -9.60
CA TRP A 112 -7.85 9.37 -8.15
C TRP A 112 -8.45 10.62 -7.52
N LYS A 113 -8.96 10.44 -6.31
CA LYS A 113 -9.52 11.49 -5.45
C LYS A 113 -8.99 11.29 -4.03
N ILE A 114 -8.44 12.34 -3.45
CA ILE A 114 -7.84 12.31 -2.12
C ILE A 114 -8.44 13.43 -1.28
N ALA A 115 -9.02 13.08 -0.14
CA ALA A 115 -9.40 14.03 0.89
C ALA A 115 -8.17 14.39 1.74
N VAL A 116 -8.02 15.68 2.03
CA VAL A 116 -6.91 16.24 2.81
C VAL A 116 -7.47 17.10 3.93
N ILE A 117 -7.08 16.79 5.17
CA ILE A 117 -7.39 17.58 6.36
C ILE A 117 -6.06 17.96 7.01
N ARG A 118 -5.86 19.24 7.29
CA ARG A 118 -4.70 19.69 8.07
C ARG A 118 -5.16 19.96 9.50
N PHE A 119 -4.72 19.13 10.42
CA PHE A 119 -5.07 19.21 11.84
C PHE A 119 -3.81 19.09 12.70
N ARG A 120 -3.67 19.94 13.72
CA ARG A 120 -2.48 20.03 14.59
C ARG A 120 -1.17 20.05 13.78
N ASN A 121 -1.14 20.89 12.74
CA ASN A 121 -0.01 21.06 11.82
C ASN A 121 0.41 19.82 11.00
N THR A 122 -0.38 18.74 11.04
CA THR A 122 -0.17 17.54 10.23
C THR A 122 -1.23 17.46 9.13
N TYR A 123 -0.82 17.11 7.91
CA TYR A 123 -1.70 16.85 6.78
C TYR A 123 -2.05 15.36 6.74
N PHE A 124 -3.30 15.04 7.04
CA PHE A 124 -3.83 13.69 6.89
C PHE A 124 -4.41 13.55 5.49
N LEU A 125 -4.07 12.47 4.80
CA LEU A 125 -4.56 12.18 3.45
C LEU A 125 -5.30 10.85 3.44
N CYS A 126 -6.52 10.85 2.90
CA CYS A 126 -7.35 9.66 2.74
C CYS A 126 -7.83 9.56 1.29
N GLU A 127 -7.55 8.43 0.63
CA GLU A 127 -8.08 8.16 -0.71
C GLU A 127 -9.60 7.95 -0.62
N SER A 128 -10.32 8.44 -1.63
CA SER A 128 -11.76 8.26 -1.77
C SER A 128 -12.07 7.72 -3.16
N MET A 129 -13.12 6.91 -3.27
CA MET A 129 -13.52 6.35 -4.55
C MET A 129 -13.97 7.46 -5.52
N THR A 130 -13.43 7.40 -6.74
CA THR A 130 -13.90 8.20 -7.87
C THR A 130 -15.20 7.61 -8.41
N GLU A 131 -15.97 8.41 -9.13
CA GLU A 131 -17.21 7.91 -9.76
C GLU A 131 -16.92 6.84 -10.81
N ASP A 132 -15.79 6.95 -11.52
CA ASP A 132 -15.37 5.94 -12.48
C ASP A 132 -14.94 4.65 -11.77
N ARG A 133 -14.28 4.75 -10.61
CA ARG A 133 -13.95 3.57 -9.80
C ARG A 133 -15.18 2.88 -9.22
N LYS A 134 -16.19 3.63 -8.74
CA LYS A 134 -17.47 3.06 -8.28
C LYS A 134 -18.14 2.26 -9.40
N LYS A 135 -18.26 2.85 -10.60
CA LYS A 135 -18.79 2.15 -11.78
C LYS A 135 -17.99 0.91 -12.14
N GLN A 136 -16.67 0.92 -12.03
CA GLN A 136 -15.86 -0.28 -12.27
C GLN A 136 -16.17 -1.38 -11.26
N VAL A 137 -16.34 -1.05 -9.98
CA VAL A 137 -16.71 -2.00 -8.93
C VAL A 137 -18.10 -2.58 -9.22
N ASP A 138 -19.09 -1.74 -9.52
CA ASP A 138 -20.47 -2.17 -9.84
C ASP A 138 -20.53 -3.10 -11.06
N ASN A 139 -19.62 -2.93 -12.02
CA ASN A 139 -19.52 -3.75 -13.23
C ASN A 139 -18.51 -4.90 -13.12
N THR A 140 -18.05 -5.25 -11.91
CA THR A 140 -17.09 -6.34 -11.71
C THR A 140 -17.71 -7.67 -12.11
N THR A 141 -17.08 -8.36 -13.06
CA THR A 141 -17.53 -9.70 -13.49
C THR A 141 -17.13 -10.77 -12.46
N PRO A 142 -17.85 -11.89 -12.37
CA PRO A 142 -17.48 -13.00 -11.48
C PRO A 142 -16.04 -13.49 -11.68
N ARG A 143 -15.54 -13.46 -12.91
CA ARG A 143 -14.15 -13.83 -13.23
C ARG A 143 -13.15 -12.80 -12.70
N GLN A 144 -13.44 -11.50 -12.76
CA GLN A 144 -12.57 -10.48 -12.17
C GLN A 144 -12.54 -10.58 -10.65
N ASP A 145 -13.68 -10.89 -10.05
CA ASP A 145 -13.80 -11.12 -8.61
C ASP A 145 -12.97 -12.35 -8.18
N GLU A 146 -13.07 -13.46 -8.90
CA GLU A 146 -12.21 -14.64 -8.72
C GLU A 146 -10.73 -14.32 -8.91
N MET A 147 -10.37 -13.50 -9.91
CA MET A 147 -8.98 -13.05 -10.09
C MET A 147 -8.46 -12.18 -8.93
N SER A 148 -9.35 -11.50 -8.20
CA SER A 148 -8.95 -10.77 -6.99
C SER A 148 -8.60 -11.73 -5.86
N TYR A 149 -9.36 -12.84 -5.74
CA TYR A 149 -9.11 -13.91 -4.76
C TYR A 149 -7.71 -14.52 -4.87
N TRP A 150 -7.25 -14.68 -6.11
CA TRP A 150 -5.98 -15.34 -6.43
C TRP A 150 -4.75 -14.74 -5.75
N GLY A 151 -4.78 -13.44 -5.41
CA GLY A 151 -3.74 -12.81 -4.61
C GLY A 151 -3.62 -13.47 -3.24
N TRP A 152 -4.67 -13.41 -2.43
CA TRP A 152 -4.68 -13.99 -1.10
C TRP A 152 -4.44 -15.49 -1.10
N LYS A 153 -4.98 -16.22 -2.08
CA LYS A 153 -4.73 -17.66 -2.18
C LYS A 153 -3.27 -17.97 -2.45
N PHE A 154 -2.60 -17.16 -3.28
CA PHE A 154 -1.16 -17.29 -3.50
C PHE A 154 -0.37 -17.05 -2.22
N GLU A 155 -0.70 -16.02 -1.44
CA GLU A 155 -0.06 -15.78 -0.13
C GLU A 155 -0.18 -17.00 0.78
N GLN A 156 -1.39 -17.60 0.85
CA GLN A 156 -1.62 -18.81 1.63
C GLN A 156 -0.79 -20.00 1.15
N TYR A 157 -0.42 -20.09 -0.12
CA TYR A 157 0.44 -21.18 -0.60
C TYR A 157 1.90 -21.04 -0.19
N ILE A 158 2.38 -19.81 -0.01
CA ILE A 158 3.81 -19.53 0.20
C ILE A 158 4.12 -19.03 1.60
N THR A 159 3.15 -19.06 2.52
CA THR A 159 3.35 -18.61 3.90
C THR A 159 2.81 -19.57 4.96
N SER A 160 3.38 -19.48 6.15
CA SER A 160 2.92 -20.14 7.37
C SER A 160 2.77 -19.13 8.51
N SER A 161 1.98 -19.48 9.53
CA SER A 161 1.84 -18.67 10.75
C SER A 161 3.08 -18.71 11.64
N GLU A 162 3.93 -19.71 11.48
CA GLU A 162 5.15 -19.93 12.27
C GLU A 162 6.36 -20.05 11.35
N ASN A 163 7.53 -19.61 11.82
CA ASN A 163 8.79 -19.76 11.10
C ASN A 163 9.14 -21.25 10.93
N GLY A 164 9.39 -21.68 9.68
CA GLY A 164 9.64 -23.08 9.34
C GLY A 164 8.40 -23.97 9.37
N GLY A 165 7.21 -23.38 9.57
CA GLY A 165 5.93 -24.07 9.52
C GLY A 165 5.54 -24.49 8.10
N THR A 166 4.37 -25.11 8.01
CA THR A 166 3.76 -25.47 6.72
C THR A 166 2.52 -24.62 6.46
N PRO A 167 2.17 -24.34 5.20
CA PRO A 167 0.98 -23.56 4.90
C PRO A 167 -0.30 -24.34 5.19
N ASP A 168 -1.26 -23.71 5.86
CA ASP A 168 -2.62 -24.25 6.00
C ASP A 168 -3.45 -23.85 4.77
N ILE A 169 -3.35 -24.66 3.71
CA ILE A 169 -3.98 -24.38 2.40
C ILE A 169 -5.50 -24.63 2.36
N ASN A 170 -6.06 -25.27 3.39
CA ASN A 170 -7.48 -25.63 3.44
C ASN A 170 -8.29 -24.66 4.30
N ARG A 171 -7.62 -23.88 5.16
CA ARG A 171 -8.26 -22.77 5.87
C ARG A 171 -8.92 -21.80 4.89
N PRO A 172 -10.18 -21.39 5.12
CA PRO A 172 -10.80 -20.33 4.35
C PRO A 172 -9.98 -19.04 4.41
N ILE A 173 -9.79 -18.39 3.26
CA ILE A 173 -9.18 -17.06 3.21
C ILE A 173 -10.12 -16.07 3.89
N ASN A 174 -9.59 -15.30 4.84
CA ASN A 174 -10.32 -14.22 5.51
C ASN A 174 -9.62 -12.88 5.24
N THR A 175 -10.26 -12.02 4.46
CA THR A 175 -9.71 -10.70 4.08
C THR A 175 -9.83 -9.62 5.16
N ASN A 176 -10.39 -9.97 6.32
CA ASN A 176 -10.32 -9.11 7.50
C ASN A 176 -8.91 -9.12 8.12
N GLU A 177 -8.21 -10.24 8.01
CA GLU A 177 -6.90 -10.44 8.61
C GLU A 177 -5.84 -9.67 7.84
N ALA A 178 -5.05 -8.87 8.54
CA ALA A 178 -3.93 -8.15 7.95
C ALA A 178 -2.86 -7.86 9.00
N PHE A 179 -1.62 -7.72 8.53
CA PHE A 179 -0.50 -7.21 9.30
C PHE A 179 0.03 -5.94 8.63
N CYS A 180 0.16 -4.86 9.40
CA CYS A 180 0.59 -3.56 8.90
C CYS A 180 1.85 -3.09 9.61
N SER A 181 2.85 -2.67 8.83
CA SER A 181 3.98 -1.89 9.32
C SER A 181 3.66 -0.40 9.27
N VAL A 182 4.07 0.34 10.31
CA VAL A 182 4.03 1.81 10.33
C VAL A 182 5.43 2.35 10.16
N VAL A 183 5.62 3.13 9.11
CA VAL A 183 6.91 3.57 8.61
C VAL A 183 7.02 5.08 8.73
N ARG A 184 8.22 5.55 9.10
CA ARG A 184 8.61 6.95 9.01
C ARG A 184 9.70 7.13 7.97
N SER A 185 9.53 8.13 7.12
CA SER A 185 10.50 8.52 6.10
C SER A 185 10.51 10.04 5.91
N ARG A 186 11.33 10.53 4.97
CA ARG A 186 11.37 11.91 4.52
C ARG A 186 11.63 11.97 3.02
N LEU A 187 10.82 12.72 2.29
CA LEU A 187 11.05 13.05 0.89
C LEU A 187 11.31 14.55 0.75
N GLY A 188 12.53 14.93 0.40
CA GLY A 188 12.95 16.33 0.36
C GLY A 188 12.74 17.00 1.73
N GLU A 189 11.84 17.98 1.77
CA GLU A 189 11.48 18.70 2.99
C GLU A 189 10.25 18.13 3.72
N HIS A 190 9.65 17.07 3.18
CA HIS A 190 8.40 16.49 3.66
C HIS A 190 8.66 15.27 4.54
N SER A 191 8.39 15.39 5.84
CA SER A 191 8.39 14.25 6.75
C SER A 191 7.08 13.46 6.62
N LEU A 192 7.21 12.14 6.56
CA LEU A 192 6.10 11.23 6.24
C LEU A 192 5.98 10.16 7.33
N VAL A 193 4.75 9.88 7.75
CA VAL A 193 4.38 8.70 8.53
C VAL A 193 3.24 7.98 7.81
N TYR A 194 3.40 6.70 7.52
CA TYR A 194 2.38 5.97 6.78
C TYR A 194 2.36 4.49 7.15
N GLY A 195 1.16 3.91 7.08
CA GLY A 195 0.96 2.47 7.24
C GLY A 195 1.06 1.74 5.90
N GLY A 196 1.57 0.52 5.89
CA GLY A 196 1.52 -0.38 4.74
C GLY A 196 1.26 -1.81 5.21
N GLU A 197 0.29 -2.46 4.58
CA GLU A 197 0.10 -3.90 4.71
C GLU A 197 1.33 -4.64 4.17
N ILE A 198 1.72 -5.69 4.88
CA ILE A 198 2.89 -6.51 4.60
C ILE A 198 2.44 -7.97 4.47
N ASP A 199 2.78 -8.58 3.35
CA ASP A 199 2.28 -9.92 3.02
C ASP A 199 3.01 -11.03 3.80
N GLY A 200 4.31 -10.85 4.09
CA GLY A 200 5.07 -11.76 4.93
C GLY A 200 6.51 -11.34 5.23
N ILE A 201 7.23 -12.18 5.97
CA ILE A 201 8.65 -12.04 6.27
C ILE A 201 9.47 -13.24 5.81
N ASP A 202 10.68 -12.97 5.35
CA ASP A 202 11.70 -13.97 5.12
C ASP A 202 12.89 -13.71 6.04
N ASP A 203 13.04 -14.57 7.05
CA ASP A 203 14.08 -14.43 8.06
C ASP A 203 15.50 -14.65 7.54
N SER A 204 15.64 -15.22 6.34
CA SER A 204 16.95 -15.42 5.68
C SER A 204 17.50 -14.13 5.05
N LEU A 205 16.66 -13.10 4.86
CA LEU A 205 17.08 -11.84 4.26
C LEU A 205 18.10 -11.09 5.12
N GLN A 206 19.19 -10.68 4.48
CA GLN A 206 20.27 -9.88 5.06
C GLN A 206 20.05 -8.37 4.88
N SER A 207 18.79 -7.92 4.86
CA SER A 207 18.40 -6.51 4.71
C SER A 207 17.84 -5.93 6.00
N ASN A 208 17.85 -4.59 6.12
CA ASN A 208 17.30 -3.86 7.26
C ASN A 208 15.82 -4.20 7.53
N SER A 209 15.06 -4.44 6.46
CA SER A 209 13.71 -4.98 6.49
C SER A 209 13.73 -6.43 6.03
N LYS A 210 13.07 -7.31 6.77
CA LYS A 210 12.86 -8.73 6.41
C LYS A 210 11.54 -8.95 5.67
N TYR A 211 10.80 -7.88 5.40
CA TYR A 211 9.51 -7.95 4.74
C TYR A 211 9.65 -8.34 3.28
N VAL A 212 8.66 -9.08 2.79
CA VAL A 212 8.55 -9.54 1.41
C VAL A 212 7.16 -9.20 0.90
N GLU A 213 7.09 -8.73 -0.35
CA GLU A 213 5.84 -8.49 -1.05
C GLU A 213 5.53 -9.68 -1.97
N PHE A 214 4.27 -10.10 -2.02
CA PHE A 214 3.81 -11.16 -2.88
C PHE A 214 2.95 -10.60 -4.01
N LYS A 215 3.12 -11.18 -5.20
CA LYS A 215 2.34 -10.82 -6.38
C LYS A 215 1.97 -12.04 -7.19
N THR A 216 0.87 -11.94 -7.91
CA THR A 216 0.55 -12.87 -9.00
C THR A 216 0.52 -12.12 -10.33
N SER A 217 0.96 -12.79 -11.38
CA SER A 217 0.86 -12.29 -12.75
C SER A 217 0.53 -13.42 -13.70
N ARG A 218 -0.12 -13.09 -14.82
CA ARG A 218 -0.22 -14.01 -15.95
C ARG A 218 1.19 -14.31 -16.47
N GLN A 219 1.44 -15.56 -16.85
CA GLN A 219 2.61 -16.00 -17.60
C GLN A 219 2.85 -15.12 -18.83
N ILE A 220 4.13 -14.94 -19.14
CA ILE A 220 4.59 -14.11 -20.25
C ILE A 220 5.04 -15.04 -21.38
N GLU A 221 4.17 -15.21 -22.36
CA GLU A 221 4.35 -16.12 -23.49
C GLU A 221 4.94 -15.38 -24.71
N TYR A 222 4.66 -14.07 -24.84
CA TYR A 222 5.11 -13.28 -25.99
C TYR A 222 5.59 -11.87 -25.64
N LYS A 223 6.39 -11.28 -26.54
CA LYS A 223 7.09 -10.00 -26.36
C LYS A 223 6.18 -8.85 -25.91
N LYS A 224 4.96 -8.76 -26.44
CA LYS A 224 3.99 -7.70 -26.08
C LYS A 224 3.52 -7.82 -24.63
N GLN A 225 3.25 -9.02 -24.12
CA GLN A 225 2.96 -9.22 -22.70
C GLN A 225 4.14 -8.77 -21.84
N ASN A 226 5.37 -9.12 -22.26
CA ASN A 226 6.57 -8.74 -21.52
C ASN A 226 6.74 -7.22 -21.42
N ILE A 227 6.54 -6.51 -22.53
CA ILE A 227 6.55 -5.03 -22.56
C ILE A 227 5.48 -4.46 -21.65
N ASN A 228 4.24 -4.98 -21.69
CA ASN A 228 3.15 -4.50 -20.85
C ASN A 228 3.41 -4.76 -19.35
N PHE A 229 3.98 -5.91 -19.01
CA PHE A 229 4.39 -6.24 -17.64
C PHE A 229 5.40 -5.21 -17.11
N HIS A 230 6.47 -4.95 -17.87
CA HIS A 230 7.49 -3.97 -17.48
C HIS A 230 6.95 -2.54 -17.44
N ARG A 231 6.07 -2.17 -18.37
CA ARG A 231 5.53 -0.80 -18.48
C ARG A 231 4.49 -0.48 -17.41
N HIS A 232 3.64 -1.43 -17.04
CA HIS A 232 2.43 -1.15 -16.27
C HIS A 232 2.35 -1.87 -14.91
N LYS A 233 2.98 -3.05 -14.77
CA LYS A 233 2.97 -3.78 -13.49
C LYS A 233 4.21 -3.48 -12.65
N LEU A 234 5.39 -3.54 -13.25
CA LEU A 234 6.64 -3.38 -12.51
C LEU A 234 6.80 -2.01 -11.84
N ILE A 235 6.25 -0.93 -12.43
CA ILE A 235 6.22 0.38 -11.75
C ILE A 235 5.43 0.33 -10.44
N LYS A 236 4.29 -0.37 -10.42
CA LYS A 236 3.44 -0.51 -9.23
C LYS A 236 4.11 -1.40 -8.20
N TYR A 237 4.76 -2.49 -8.64
CA TYR A 237 5.53 -3.38 -7.75
C TYR A 237 6.69 -2.61 -7.10
N TRP A 238 7.48 -1.90 -7.90
CA TRP A 238 8.57 -1.05 -7.42
C TRP A 238 8.06 0.01 -6.44
N ALA A 239 7.04 0.79 -6.80
CA ALA A 239 6.55 1.87 -5.96
C ALA A 239 6.01 1.36 -4.61
N GLN A 240 5.22 0.27 -4.61
CA GLN A 240 4.66 -0.31 -3.39
C GLN A 240 5.76 -0.75 -2.43
N SER A 241 6.75 -1.49 -2.92
CA SER A 241 7.82 -2.07 -2.10
C SER A 241 8.88 -1.04 -1.70
N HIS A 242 9.27 -0.15 -2.62
CA HIS A 242 10.29 0.88 -2.38
C HIS A 242 9.88 1.85 -1.27
N LEU A 243 8.60 2.26 -1.24
CA LEU A 243 8.09 3.20 -0.24
C LEU A 243 8.18 2.65 1.20
N VAL A 244 8.15 1.33 1.41
CA VAL A 244 8.24 0.72 2.75
C VAL A 244 9.56 -0.02 2.99
N GLY A 245 10.50 0.06 2.05
CA GLY A 245 11.82 -0.56 2.18
C GLY A 245 11.79 -2.09 2.06
N ILE A 246 10.80 -2.65 1.38
CA ILE A 246 10.78 -4.07 1.03
C ILE A 246 11.80 -4.28 -0.08
N SER A 247 12.82 -5.11 0.19
CA SER A 247 13.90 -5.42 -0.74
C SER A 247 13.51 -6.50 -1.76
N LYS A 248 12.61 -7.42 -1.39
CA LYS A 248 12.26 -8.60 -2.18
C LYS A 248 10.76 -8.68 -2.50
N ILE A 249 10.45 -9.02 -3.75
CA ILE A 249 9.11 -9.34 -4.23
C ILE A 249 9.11 -10.77 -4.79
N ILE A 250 8.18 -11.62 -4.37
CA ILE A 250 7.99 -12.97 -4.91
C ILE A 250 6.74 -12.97 -5.78
N CYS A 251 6.89 -13.25 -7.07
CA CYS A 251 5.80 -13.25 -8.03
C CYS A 251 5.50 -14.67 -8.51
N GLY A 252 4.26 -15.13 -8.31
CA GLY A 252 3.73 -16.33 -8.96
C GLY A 252 3.21 -16.04 -10.36
N PHE A 253 3.79 -16.68 -11.37
CA PHE A 253 3.33 -16.63 -12.75
C PHE A 253 2.36 -17.77 -13.03
N ARG A 254 1.10 -17.39 -13.27
CA ARG A 254 -0.01 -18.30 -13.50
C ARG A 254 -0.50 -18.32 -14.95
N ASP A 255 -1.12 -19.43 -15.34
CA ASP A 255 -1.87 -19.51 -16.57
C ASP A 255 -3.25 -18.80 -16.47
N ASP A 256 -4.06 -18.89 -17.53
CA ASP A 256 -5.41 -18.31 -17.56
C ASP A 256 -6.46 -19.13 -16.78
N TYR A 257 -6.10 -20.34 -16.33
CA TYR A 257 -6.91 -21.23 -15.48
C TYR A 257 -6.64 -21.02 -13.98
N GLY A 258 -5.71 -20.13 -13.62
CA GLY A 258 -5.41 -19.82 -12.23
C GLY A 258 -4.38 -20.76 -11.59
N ILE A 259 -3.61 -21.51 -12.40
CA ILE A 259 -2.55 -22.38 -11.88
C ILE A 259 -1.21 -21.67 -11.96
N VAL A 260 -0.52 -21.49 -10.84
CA VAL A 260 0.86 -20.97 -10.79
C VAL A 260 1.83 -22.08 -11.16
N HIS A 261 2.65 -21.82 -12.18
CA HIS A 261 3.65 -22.76 -12.69
C HIS A 261 5.09 -22.33 -12.41
N GLU A 262 5.31 -21.03 -12.14
CA GLU A 262 6.64 -20.45 -11.93
C GLU A 262 6.60 -19.44 -10.78
N LEU A 263 7.60 -19.50 -9.91
CA LEU A 263 7.89 -18.45 -8.94
C LEU A 263 9.11 -17.68 -9.41
N LYS A 264 9.04 -16.35 -9.33
CA LYS A 264 10.17 -15.49 -9.66
C LYS A 264 10.35 -14.42 -8.59
N GLU A 265 11.58 -14.28 -8.14
CA GLU A 265 11.97 -13.21 -7.23
C GLU A 265 12.41 -11.96 -8.01
N PHE A 266 12.02 -10.80 -7.50
CA PHE A 266 12.47 -9.51 -7.98
C PHE A 266 13.10 -8.74 -6.81
N GLN A 267 14.31 -8.25 -6.99
CA GLN A 267 14.93 -7.30 -6.08
C GLN A 267 14.39 -5.91 -6.41
N THR A 268 13.75 -5.25 -5.44
CA THR A 268 13.04 -3.97 -5.63
C THR A 268 13.94 -2.90 -6.25
N GLU A 269 15.19 -2.81 -5.78
CA GLU A 269 16.17 -1.81 -6.25
C GLU A 269 16.66 -2.07 -7.68
N GLU A 270 16.59 -3.32 -8.15
CA GLU A 270 17.02 -3.70 -9.49
C GLU A 270 15.92 -3.52 -10.54
N ILE A 271 14.65 -3.41 -10.12
CA ILE A 271 13.51 -3.29 -11.06
C ILE A 271 13.73 -2.15 -12.08
N PRO A 272 14.13 -0.92 -11.68
CA PRO A 272 14.36 0.16 -12.64
C PRO A 272 15.50 -0.12 -13.63
N ASN A 273 16.51 -0.91 -13.25
CA ASN A 273 17.64 -1.28 -14.11
C ASN A 273 17.25 -2.29 -15.20
N ASN A 274 16.16 -3.03 -14.97
CA ASN A 274 15.65 -4.09 -15.84
C ASN A 274 14.62 -3.60 -16.87
N LEU A 275 14.54 -2.28 -17.14
CA LEU A 275 13.58 -1.69 -18.07
C LEU A 275 14.09 -1.55 -19.51
N LYS A 276 15.25 -2.16 -19.85
CA LYS A 276 15.90 -2.08 -21.17
C LYS A 276 15.02 -2.52 -22.34
N ILE A 277 14.01 -3.37 -22.09
CA ILE A 277 13.06 -3.82 -23.10
C ILE A 277 12.08 -2.72 -23.56
N LEU A 278 11.94 -1.64 -22.78
CA LEU A 278 10.98 -0.57 -23.05
C LEU A 278 11.63 0.55 -23.90
N TYR A 279 10.94 0.94 -24.97
CA TYR A 279 11.12 2.27 -25.53
C TYR A 279 10.48 3.31 -24.59
N ASN A 280 11.26 4.31 -24.16
CA ASN A 280 10.86 5.32 -23.18
C ASN A 280 10.32 4.70 -21.87
N PRO A 281 11.20 4.08 -21.04
CA PRO A 281 10.81 3.48 -19.78
C PRO A 281 10.32 4.53 -18.77
N TRP A 282 9.50 4.10 -17.83
CA TRP A 282 9.23 4.92 -16.64
C TRP A 282 10.52 5.12 -15.84
N LYS A 283 10.64 6.25 -15.15
CA LYS A 283 11.86 6.63 -14.45
C LYS A 283 11.55 6.92 -12.97
N PRO A 284 12.22 6.24 -12.02
CA PRO A 284 12.03 6.48 -10.59
C PRO A 284 12.10 7.95 -10.18
N ASN A 285 13.00 8.71 -10.82
CA ASN A 285 13.17 10.13 -10.53
C ASN A 285 11.94 10.97 -10.90
N VAL A 286 11.27 10.67 -12.00
CA VAL A 286 10.02 11.35 -12.40
C VAL A 286 8.92 11.05 -11.38
N CYS A 287 8.81 9.77 -10.97
CA CYS A 287 7.83 9.34 -9.97
C CYS A 287 8.03 10.06 -8.62
N MET A 288 9.27 10.08 -8.11
CA MET A 288 9.58 10.69 -6.81
C MET A 288 9.57 12.24 -6.86
N ASN A 289 9.94 12.85 -8.00
CA ASN A 289 9.78 14.29 -8.20
C ASN A 289 8.30 14.67 -8.13
N PHE A 290 7.43 13.94 -8.82
CA PHE A 290 5.99 14.21 -8.78
C PHE A 290 5.43 14.09 -7.35
N LEU A 291 5.81 13.05 -6.61
CA LEU A 291 5.40 12.92 -5.21
C LEU A 291 5.90 14.12 -4.37
N ASN A 292 7.14 14.55 -4.55
CA ASN A 292 7.68 15.72 -3.84
C ASN A 292 6.89 17.00 -4.20
N ASP A 293 6.62 17.22 -5.48
CA ASP A 293 5.95 18.43 -5.97
C ASP A 293 4.50 18.50 -5.51
N ILE A 294 3.78 17.37 -5.48
CA ILE A 294 2.38 17.34 -5.03
C ILE A 294 2.26 17.54 -3.53
N LEU A 295 3.18 16.99 -2.73
CA LEU A 295 3.25 17.26 -1.29
C LEU A 295 3.57 18.74 -1.02
N GLY A 296 4.50 19.32 -1.79
CA GLY A 296 4.78 20.76 -1.76
C GLY A 296 3.56 21.60 -2.13
N PHE A 297 2.81 21.21 -3.16
CA PHE A 297 1.57 21.87 -3.58
C PHE A 297 0.50 21.84 -2.47
N ILE A 298 0.32 20.70 -1.80
CA ILE A 298 -0.59 20.57 -0.64
C ILE A 298 -0.20 21.57 0.46
N LYS A 299 1.08 21.59 0.88
CA LYS A 299 1.57 22.52 1.92
C LYS A 299 1.41 23.99 1.54
N ARG A 300 1.58 24.34 0.26
CA ARG A 300 1.41 25.71 -0.23
C ARG A 300 -0.06 26.13 -0.28
N SER A 301 -0.96 25.21 -0.62
CA SER A 301 -2.36 25.54 -0.89
C SER A 301 -3.27 25.43 0.33
N ILE A 302 -3.01 24.51 1.25
CA ILE A 302 -3.86 24.26 2.42
C ILE A 302 -3.25 24.92 3.66
N LYS A 303 -3.77 26.09 4.03
CA LYS A 303 -3.32 26.86 5.20
C LYS A 303 -4.19 26.69 6.43
N THR A 304 -5.48 26.43 6.24
CA THR A 304 -6.43 26.18 7.31
C THR A 304 -5.97 24.98 8.15
N ASN A 305 -5.89 25.16 9.48
CA ASN A 305 -5.42 24.15 10.43
C ASN A 305 -6.54 23.85 11.44
N ASP A 306 -7.47 22.99 11.05
CA ASP A 306 -8.61 22.55 11.87
C ASP A 306 -9.05 21.13 11.42
N SER A 307 -9.86 20.46 12.23
CA SER A 307 -10.29 19.08 11.94
C SER A 307 -11.52 18.96 11.01
N LYS A 308 -12.14 20.08 10.63
CA LYS A 308 -13.45 20.10 9.94
C LYS A 308 -13.36 20.54 8.48
N THR A 309 -12.31 21.29 8.14
CA THR A 309 -12.09 21.81 6.81
C THR A 309 -11.41 20.73 5.96
N VAL A 310 -12.16 20.20 5.00
CA VAL A 310 -11.68 19.20 4.05
C VAL A 310 -11.37 19.85 2.69
N TYR A 311 -10.25 19.47 2.11
CA TYR A 311 -9.93 19.76 0.71
C TYR A 311 -9.89 18.46 -0.10
N LEU A 312 -10.40 18.49 -1.31
CA LEU A 312 -10.35 17.40 -2.26
C LEU A 312 -9.30 17.70 -3.32
N LEU A 313 -8.32 16.82 -3.41
CA LEU A 313 -7.33 16.76 -4.48
C LEU A 313 -7.82 15.73 -5.50
N GLU A 314 -8.01 16.14 -6.75
CA GLU A 314 -8.55 15.30 -7.81
C GLU A 314 -7.67 15.35 -9.05
N TRP A 315 -7.48 14.20 -9.68
CA TRP A 315 -6.73 14.08 -10.93
C TRP A 315 -7.34 13.02 -11.82
N ARG A 316 -7.27 13.27 -13.14
CA ARG A 316 -7.63 12.32 -14.18
C ARG A 316 -6.47 12.20 -15.17
N PRO A 317 -6.31 11.05 -15.85
CA PRO A 317 -5.35 10.89 -16.93
C PRO A 317 -5.39 12.06 -17.91
N HIS A 318 -4.20 12.60 -18.24
CA HIS A 318 -4.00 13.71 -19.17
C HIS A 318 -4.53 15.08 -18.71
N SER A 319 -4.87 15.23 -17.43
CA SER A 319 -5.31 16.50 -16.84
C SER A 319 -4.36 16.98 -15.74
N ASP A 320 -4.44 18.27 -15.42
CA ASP A 320 -3.80 18.82 -14.22
C ASP A 320 -4.50 18.36 -12.94
N VAL A 321 -3.75 18.36 -11.84
CA VAL A 321 -4.32 18.12 -10.51
C VAL A 321 -5.11 19.34 -10.07
N THR A 322 -6.33 19.12 -9.60
CA THR A 322 -7.21 20.17 -9.07
C THR A 322 -7.36 20.06 -7.56
N LEU A 323 -7.59 21.19 -6.89
CA LEU A 323 -7.81 21.28 -5.46
C LEU A 323 -9.05 22.13 -5.18
N LYS A 324 -10.01 21.59 -4.43
CA LYS A 324 -11.21 22.32 -4.01
C LYS A 324 -11.51 22.10 -2.54
N LYS A 325 -11.95 23.14 -1.84
CA LYS A 325 -12.53 22.99 -0.50
C LYS A 325 -13.92 22.33 -0.63
N THR A 326 -14.26 21.43 0.28
CA THR A 326 -15.58 20.79 0.32
C THR A 326 -16.19 20.90 1.72
N THR A 327 -17.52 20.91 1.77
CA THR A 327 -18.32 20.84 3.01
C THR A 327 -19.10 19.52 3.10
N ASP A 328 -18.87 18.61 2.15
CA ASP A 328 -19.56 17.33 2.10
C ASP A 328 -19.04 16.41 3.23
N PRO A 329 -19.91 16.03 4.19
CA PRO A 329 -19.52 15.25 5.36
C PRO A 329 -18.90 13.89 5.03
N GLN A 330 -19.18 13.30 3.85
CA GLN A 330 -18.63 11.99 3.48
C GLN A 330 -17.09 11.99 3.38
N TYR A 331 -16.49 13.16 3.19
CA TYR A 331 -15.04 13.33 3.10
C TYR A 331 -14.40 13.75 4.42
N ASN A 332 -15.18 13.94 5.48
CA ASN A 332 -14.62 14.14 6.81
C ASN A 332 -14.24 12.77 7.39
N PHE A 333 -12.94 12.48 7.39
CA PHE A 333 -12.41 11.16 7.75
C PHE A 333 -11.63 11.17 9.08
N LEU A 334 -11.52 12.31 9.77
CA LEU A 334 -10.95 12.36 11.11
C LEU A 334 -12.07 12.16 12.14
N PRO A 335 -12.06 11.06 12.90
CA PRO A 335 -13.13 10.77 13.85
C PRO A 335 -12.97 11.55 15.15
N ASP A 336 -14.09 11.78 15.85
CA ASP A 336 -14.13 12.55 17.10
C ASP A 336 -13.25 11.96 18.22
N TRP A 337 -13.04 10.64 18.24
CA TRP A 337 -12.16 10.01 19.23
C TRP A 337 -10.67 10.33 19.02
N PHE A 338 -10.29 10.81 17.82
CA PHE A 338 -8.92 11.20 17.49
C PHE A 338 -8.65 12.69 17.68
N ILE A 339 -9.68 13.52 17.45
CA ILE A 339 -9.65 14.99 17.58
C ILE A 339 -9.58 15.36 19.05
#